data_AF-A0A432KJZ3-F1
#
_entry.id   AF-A0A432KJZ3-F1
#
_cell.length_a   1.000
_cell.length_b   1.000
_cell.length_c   1.000
_cell.angle_alpha   90.00
_cell.angle_beta   90.00
_cell.angle_gamma   90.00
#
_symmetry.space_group_name_H-M   'P 1'
#
loop_
_entity.id
_entity.type
_entity.pdbx_description
1 polymer ?
#
loop_
_entity_poly.entity_id
_entity_poly.type
_entity_poly.pdbx_seq_one_letter_code
_entity_poly.pdbx_strand_id
1 'polypeptide(L)' 'MYEKLNECPVCSASNLKNHLVVKDHSVSQESFNIMICENCNFQFTNPRPNEEEIGK' A
#
# COMPACT_ATOMS: atom_id res chain seq x y z
N MET A 1 11.98 -4.22 -6.50
CA MET A 1 12.31 -3.85 -5.09
C MET A 1 11.11 -3.10 -4.49
N TYR A 2 10.79 -3.31 -3.20
CA TYR A 2 9.58 -2.74 -2.55
C TYR A 2 9.94 -1.62 -1.57
N GLU A 3 9.10 -0.59 -1.48
CA GLU A 3 9.19 0.50 -0.51
C GLU A 3 8.02 0.48 0.48
N LYS A 4 8.27 0.95 1.71
CA LYS A 4 7.24 1.15 2.72
C LYS A 4 7.03 2.64 2.97
N LEU A 5 5.81 3.12 2.76
CA LEU A 5 5.43 4.49 3.06
C LEU A 5 5.12 4.65 4.56
N ASN A 6 5.67 5.70 5.16
CA ASN A 6 5.36 6.09 6.55
C ASN A 6 4.38 7.28 6.61
N GLU A 7 4.07 7.88 5.46
CA GLU A 7 3.19 9.05 5.33
C GLU A 7 2.19 8.82 4.19
N CYS A 8 1.01 9.44 4.31
CA CYS A 8 0.00 9.36 3.28
C CYS A 8 0.46 10.10 2.01
N PRO A 9 0.44 9.45 0.82
CA PRO A 9 0.86 10.10 -0.42
C PRO A 9 -0.12 11.19 -0.90
N VAL A 10 -1.30 11.32 -0.29
CA VAL A 10 -2.34 12.29 -0.68
C VAL A 10 -2.36 13.52 0.22
N CYS A 11 -2.22 13.33 1.54
CA CYS A 11 -2.32 14.42 2.52
C CYS A 11 -1.11 14.57 3.45
N SER A 12 -0.06 13.77 3.25
CA SER A 12 1.19 13.76 4.05
C SER A 12 1.01 13.48 5.54
N ALA A 13 -0.16 13.03 5.99
CA ALA A 13 -0.37 12.62 7.37
C ALA A 13 0.28 11.25 7.67
N SER A 14 0.90 11.10 8.83
CA SER A 14 1.54 9.86 9.28
C SER A 14 0.58 8.90 10.02
N ASN A 15 -0.71 9.25 10.12
CA ASN A 15 -1.71 8.41 10.79
C ASN A 15 -2.25 7.34 9.83
N LEU A 16 -1.48 6.25 9.72
CA LEU A 16 -1.74 5.12 8.82
C LEU A 16 -2.08 3.87 9.62
N LYS A 17 -3.11 3.13 9.20
CA LYS A 17 -3.57 1.91 9.84
C LYS A 17 -3.68 0.76 8.83
N ASN A 18 -3.40 -0.47 9.26
CA ASN A 18 -3.72 -1.65 8.45
C ASN A 18 -5.23 -1.78 8.32
N HIS A 19 -5.70 -1.83 7.07
CA HIS A 19 -7.13 -1.94 6.75
C HIS A 19 -7.51 -3.38 6.39
N LEU A 20 -6.80 -3.96 5.42
CA LEU A 20 -7.14 -5.26 4.86
C LEU A 20 -5.88 -5.98 4.40
N VAL A 21 -5.86 -7.31 4.57
CA VAL A 21 -4.89 -8.18 3.89
C VAL A 21 -5.63 -8.86 2.75
N VAL A 22 -5.25 -8.53 1.52
CA VAL A 22 -5.87 -9.06 0.31
C VAL A 22 -4.99 -10.15 -0.24
N LYS A 23 -5.58 -11.31 -0.53
CA LYS A 23 -4.88 -12.37 -1.27
C LYS A 23 -4.95 -12.04 -2.76
N ASP A 24 -3.80 -12.03 -3.41
CA ASP A 24 -3.72 -12.01 -4.86
C ASP A 24 -4.38 -13.26 -5.43
N HIS A 25 -5.30 -13.07 -6.36
CA HIS A 25 -5.95 -14.16 -7.10
C HIS A 25 -5.33 -14.33 -8.50
N SER A 26 -4.23 -13.64 -8.77
CA SER A 26 -3.43 -13.77 -9.99
C SER A 26 -2.41 -14.92 -9.84
N VAL A 27 -1.40 -14.95 -10.72
CA VAL A 27 -0.42 -16.05 -10.79
C VAL A 27 0.48 -16.10 -9.54
N SER A 28 0.79 -14.96 -8.91
CA SER A 28 1.74 -14.93 -7.79
C SER A 28 1.16 -15.45 -6.48
N GLN A 29 -0.16 -15.32 -6.28
CA GLN A 29 -0.86 -15.70 -5.04
C GLN A 29 -0.33 -15.01 -3.77
N GLU A 30 0.40 -13.91 -3.94
CA GLU A 30 0.97 -13.15 -2.83
C GLU A 30 -0.11 -12.42 -2.04
N SER A 31 0.15 -12.14 -0.76
CA SER A 31 -0.77 -11.33 0.05
C SER A 31 -0.30 -9.88 0.09
N PHE A 32 -1.19 -8.96 -0.26
CA PHE A 32 -0.93 -7.52 -0.22
C PHE A 32 -1.64 -6.88 0.98
N ASN A 33 -0.94 -6.01 1.67
CA ASN A 33 -1.51 -5.22 2.75
C ASN A 33 -2.05 -3.90 2.19
N ILE A 34 -3.33 -3.65 2.40
CA ILE A 34 -3.96 -2.35 2.18
C ILE A 34 -3.93 -1.59 3.50
N MET A 35 -3.34 -0.40 3.48
CA MET A 35 -3.39 0.56 4.56
C MET A 35 -4.41 1.66 4.26
N ILE A 36 -4.99 2.22 5.31
CA ILE A 36 -5.87 3.38 5.25
C ILE A 36 -5.24 4.55 6.03
N CYS A 37 -5.34 5.75 5.46
CA CYS A 37 -5.04 6.98 6.18
C CYS A 37 -6.25 7.41 7.00
N GLU A 38 -6.10 7.52 8.32
CA GLU A 38 -7.20 7.93 9.20
C GLU A 38 -7.54 9.43 9.06
N ASN A 39 -6.68 10.23 8.41
CA ASN A 39 -6.90 11.67 8.22
C ASN A 39 -7.75 12.01 6.98
N CYS A 40 -7.58 11.27 5.88
CA CYS A 40 -8.28 11.53 4.62
C CYS A 40 -9.03 10.31 4.05
N ASN A 41 -9.02 9.20 4.78
CA ASN A 41 -9.62 7.91 4.41
C ASN A 41 -9.08 7.29 3.11
N PHE A 42 -7.97 7.83 2.56
CA PHE A 42 -7.32 7.27 1.39
C PHE A 42 -6.71 5.90 1.69
N GLN A 43 -6.94 4.94 0.79
CA GLN A 43 -6.44 3.57 0.90
C GLN A 43 -5.38 3.29 -0.16
N PHE A 44 -4.32 2.58 0.24
CA PHE A 44 -3.21 2.25 -0.66
C PHE A 44 -2.45 1.00 -0.19
N THR A 45 -1.78 0.32 -1.13
CA THR A 45 -0.94 -0.85 -0.83
C THR A 45 0.35 -0.41 -0.13
N ASN A 46 0.72 -1.09 0.96
CA ASN A 46 1.95 -0.79 1.69
C ASN A 46 2.49 -2.05 2.41
N PRO A 47 3.70 -2.54 2.08
CA PRO A 47 4.67 -2.00 1.14
C PRO A 47 4.24 -2.13 -0.33
N ARG A 48 4.69 -1.20 -1.18
CA ARG A 48 4.38 -1.13 -2.63
C ARG A 48 5.65 -1.28 -3.48
N PRO A 49 5.56 -1.75 -4.73
CA PRO A 49 6.69 -1.76 -5.65
C PRO A 49 7.25 -0.35 -5.85
N ASN A 50 8.57 -0.23 -5.99
CA ASN A 50 9.19 1.01 -6.44
C ASN A 50 8.68 1.37 -7.85
N GLU A 51 8.68 2.66 -8.17
CA GLU A 51 8.19 3.19 -9.46
C GLU A 51 8.83 2.50 -10.67
N GLU A 52 10.13 2.19 -10.59
CA GLU A 52 10.90 1.50 -11.64
C GLU A 52 10.45 0.05 -11.93
N GLU A 53 9.65 -0.52 -11.03
CA GLU A 53 9.18 -1.91 -11.08
C GLU A 53 7.69 -1.99 -11.45
N ILE A 54 7.01 -0.85 -11.53
CA ILE A 54 5.60 -0.80 -11.93
C ILE A 54 5.50 -1.09 -13.43
N GLY A 55 4.82 -2.19 -13.80
CA GLY A 55 4.52 -2.53 -15.19
C GLY A 55 5.62 -3.30 -15.94
N LYS A 56 6.66 -3.78 -15.24
CA LYS A 56 7.53 -4.85 -15.76
C LYS A 56 6.83 -6.20 -15.67
#